data_AF-M8CNF9-F1
#
_entry.id   AF-M8CNF9-F1
#
_cell.length_a   1.000
_cell.length_b   1.000
_cell.length_c   1.000
_cell.angle_alpha   90.00
_cell.angle_beta   90.00
_cell.angle_gamma   90.00
#
_symmetry.space_group_name_H-M   'P 1'
#
loop_
_entity.id
_entity.type
_entity.pdbx_description
1 polymer ?
#
loop_
_entity_poly.entity_id
_entity_poly.type
_entity_poly.pdbx_seq_one_letter_code
_entity_poly.pdbx_strand_id
1 'polypeptide(L)'
;MGFLDFPFVAGTEGDPRRFPGHGEVLRYLEAFARRFDLHGLVRLQTEVVSVRRRVEGAGAAGWSVSYCSTKLASVGNEVEEEVFDAVVVCNGHFTEPRLADIAGIDGWPGKQMHSHSYRVPDPFHGQVSNISHD
;
A
#
# COMPACT_ATOMS: atom_id res chain seq x y z
N MET A 1 -0.24 16.05 8.48
CA MET A 1 0.16 14.63 8.53
C MET A 1 0.52 14.14 9.93
N GLY A 2 0.48 14.97 10.98
CA GLY A 2 0.69 14.50 12.36
C GLY A 2 -0.60 13.97 13.00
N PHE A 3 -0.47 13.00 13.89
CA PHE A 3 -1.54 12.62 14.82
C PHE A 3 -1.52 13.56 16.03
N LEU A 4 -2.65 13.66 16.73
CA LEU A 4 -2.78 14.55 17.90
C LEU A 4 -1.84 14.12 19.04
N ASP A 5 -1.71 12.81 19.25
CA ASP A 5 -0.90 12.15 20.27
C ASP A 5 0.53 11.84 19.81
N PHE A 6 0.79 11.98 18.51
CA PHE A 6 2.11 11.83 17.92
C PHE A 6 2.31 12.89 16.82
N PRO A 7 2.63 14.14 17.19
CA PRO A 7 2.71 15.23 16.23
C PRO A 7 3.86 15.03 15.24
N PHE A 8 3.63 15.43 13.99
CA PHE A 8 4.68 15.50 12.98
C PHE A 8 5.49 16.77 13.24
N VAL A 9 6.57 16.65 14.02
CA VAL A 9 7.41 17.78 14.41
C VAL A 9 8.40 18.09 13.29
N ALA A 10 8.18 19.19 12.57
CA ALA A 10 9.20 19.79 11.72
C ALA A 10 10.09 20.69 12.60
N GLY A 11 11.19 20.16 13.17
CA GLY A 11 12.08 21.02 13.97
C GLY A 11 13.31 20.38 14.61
N THR A 12 14.45 21.08 14.41
CA THR A 12 15.83 20.94 14.95
C THR A 12 16.74 19.89 14.32
N GLU A 13 16.31 18.64 14.12
CA GLU A 13 17.07 17.60 13.38
C GLU A 13 16.33 17.05 12.16
N GLY A 14 15.14 17.60 11.88
CA GLY A 14 14.27 17.19 10.77
C GLY A 14 14.20 18.23 9.64
N ASP A 15 13.61 17.81 8.53
CA ASP A 15 13.37 18.64 7.35
C ASP A 15 12.45 19.84 7.70
N PRO A 16 12.90 21.09 7.52
CA PRO A 16 12.13 22.29 7.86
C PRO A 16 11.04 22.62 6.83
N ARG A 17 10.93 21.88 5.72
CA ARG A 17 9.93 22.13 4.67
C ARG A 17 8.52 21.89 5.20
N ARG A 18 7.57 22.73 4.77
CA ARG A 18 6.13 22.55 5.04
C ARG A 18 5.55 21.29 4.40
N PHE A 19 6.15 20.85 3.29
CA PHE A 19 5.77 19.66 2.56
C PHE A 19 6.92 18.64 2.66
N PRO A 20 6.83 17.68 3.58
CA PRO A 20 7.85 16.65 3.73
C PRO A 20 7.90 15.76 2.49
N GLY A 21 9.09 15.25 2.16
CA GLY A 21 9.23 14.21 1.16
C GLY A 21 8.72 12.86 1.68
N HIS A 22 8.60 11.88 0.78
CA HIS A 22 8.14 10.54 1.16
C HIS A 22 9.08 9.85 2.18
N GLY A 23 10.38 10.17 2.17
CA GLY A 23 11.35 9.65 3.11
C GLY A 23 11.13 10.15 4.54
N GLU A 24 10.80 11.43 4.70
CA GLU A 24 10.42 12.01 6.01
C GLU A 24 9.13 11.38 6.54
N VAL A 25 8.14 11.20 5.67
CA VAL A 25 6.87 10.56 6.03
C VAL A 25 7.09 9.10 6.46
N LEU A 26 7.93 8.35 5.76
CA LEU A 26 8.29 6.98 6.14
C LEU A 26 8.92 6.93 7.54
N ARG A 27 9.92 7.77 7.82
CA ARG A 27 10.57 7.83 9.14
C ARG A 27 9.58 8.15 10.25
N TYR A 28 8.64 9.05 10.00
CA TYR A 28 7.58 9.37 10.95
C TYR A 28 6.67 8.15 11.23
N LEU A 29 6.25 7.41 10.21
CA LEU A 29 5.43 6.21 10.36
C LEU A 29 6.17 5.09 11.09
N GLU A 30 7.46 4.90 10.80
CA GLU A 30 8.32 3.94 11.52
C GLU A 30 8.50 4.33 12.99
N ALA A 31 8.70 5.63 13.27
CA ALA A 31 8.80 6.12 14.64
C ALA A 31 7.48 5.93 15.41
N PHE A 32 6.34 6.17 14.76
CA PHE A 32 5.02 5.88 15.30
C PHE A 32 4.86 4.39 15.63
N ALA A 33 5.15 3.50 14.66
CA ALA A 33 5.03 2.06 14.85
C ALA A 33 5.92 1.54 16.00
N ARG A 34 7.14 2.07 16.16
CA ARG A 34 8.01 1.76 17.30
C ARG A 34 7.46 2.29 18.62
N ARG A 35 6.93 3.52 18.65
CA ARG A 35 6.45 4.18 19.88
C ARG A 35 5.26 3.47 20.51
N PHE A 36 4.43 2.82 19.69
CA PHE A 36 3.24 2.07 20.10
C PHE A 36 3.40 0.56 20.00
N ASP A 37 4.62 0.06 19.78
CA ASP A 37 4.96 -1.37 19.71
C ASP A 37 4.11 -2.18 18.70
N LEU A 38 3.81 -1.58 17.55
CA LEU A 38 2.92 -2.18 16.55
C LEU A 38 3.61 -3.30 15.74
N HIS A 39 4.94 -3.34 15.73
CA HIS A 39 5.69 -4.34 14.96
C HIS A 39 5.43 -5.78 15.45
N GLY A 40 5.11 -5.97 16.74
CA GLY A 40 4.72 -7.28 17.28
C GLY A 40 3.32 -7.73 16.86
N LEU A 41 2.47 -6.81 16.39
CA LEU A 41 1.09 -7.07 15.98
C LEU A 41 0.93 -7.25 14.47
N VAL A 42 1.96 -6.90 13.69
CA VAL A 42 1.89 -6.87 12.22
C VAL A 42 2.77 -7.97 11.61
N ARG A 43 2.18 -8.77 10.73
CA ARG A 43 2.89 -9.75 9.90
C ARG A 43 3.19 -9.14 8.53
N LEU A 44 4.40 -8.58 8.38
CA LEU A 44 4.88 -8.09 7.08
C LEU A 44 5.21 -9.27 6.15
N GLN A 45 5.20 -9.00 4.84
CA GLN A 45 5.43 -10.02 3.80
C GLN A 45 4.40 -11.17 3.86
N THR A 46 3.19 -10.83 4.26
CA THR A 46 2.05 -11.75 4.35
C THR A 46 0.91 -11.17 3.54
N GLU A 47 0.61 -11.80 2.41
CA GLU A 47 -0.44 -11.38 1.50
C GLU A 47 -1.74 -12.11 1.84
N VAL A 48 -2.80 -11.37 2.14
CA VAL A 48 -4.14 -11.96 2.32
C VAL A 48 -4.73 -12.28 0.95
N VAL A 49 -5.07 -13.54 0.71
CA VAL A 49 -5.60 -14.04 -0.58
C VAL A 49 -7.12 -14.23 -0.57
N SER A 50 -7.73 -14.47 0.59
CA SER A 50 -9.17 -14.66 0.70
C SER A 50 -9.68 -14.31 2.10
N VAL A 51 -10.88 -13.73 2.17
CA VAL A 51 -11.63 -13.53 3.41
C VAL A 51 -13.04 -14.07 3.19
N ARG A 52 -13.46 -15.04 4.02
CA ARG A 52 -14.75 -15.72 3.89
C ARG A 52 -15.50 -15.72 5.21
N ARG A 53 -16.77 -15.31 5.17
CA ARG A 53 -17.64 -15.43 6.34
C ARG A 53 -17.97 -16.90 6.59
N ARG A 54 -17.80 -17.36 7.83
CA ARG A 54 -18.23 -18.68 8.28
C ARG A 54 -19.71 -18.59 8.66
N VAL A 55 -20.57 -19.38 8.00
CA VAL A 55 -22.01 -19.41 8.27
C VAL A 55 -22.33 -20.67 9.07
N GLU A 56 -23.11 -20.52 10.14
CA GLU A 56 -23.26 -21.54 11.18
C GLU A 56 -24.23 -22.67 10.87
N GLY A 57 -23.79 -23.89 11.19
CA GLY A 57 -24.66 -25.00 11.63
C GLY A 57 -24.40 -25.46 13.08
N ALA A 58 -23.25 -25.14 13.71
CA ALA A 58 -22.93 -25.60 15.07
C ALA A 58 -21.67 -24.96 15.74
N GLY A 59 -21.25 -23.73 15.40
CA GLY A 59 -20.08 -23.10 16.05
C GLY A 59 -19.82 -21.65 15.62
N ALA A 60 -19.43 -20.81 16.59
CA ALA A 60 -19.41 -19.33 16.55
C ALA A 60 -19.20 -18.68 15.16
N ALA A 61 -20.05 -17.70 14.84
CA ALA A 61 -19.93 -16.84 13.66
C ALA A 61 -18.56 -16.12 13.64
N GLY A 62 -17.86 -16.18 12.50
CA GLY A 62 -16.55 -15.55 12.34
C GLY A 62 -16.10 -15.47 10.89
N TRP A 63 -14.83 -15.16 10.68
CA TRP A 63 -14.20 -14.98 9.36
C TRP A 63 -13.01 -15.90 9.21
N SER A 64 -12.98 -16.72 8.16
CA SER A 64 -11.77 -17.39 7.68
C SER A 64 -10.96 -16.37 6.87
N VAL A 65 -9.70 -16.17 7.23
CA VAL A 65 -8.74 -15.36 6.47
C VAL A 65 -7.62 -16.27 6.00
N SER A 66 -7.47 -16.38 4.68
CA SER A 66 -6.38 -17.13 4.05
C SER A 66 -5.27 -16.17 3.62
N TYR A 67 -4.01 -16.52 3.88
CA TYR A 67 -2.86 -15.70 3.52
C TYR A 67 -1.63 -16.53 3.12
N CYS A 68 -0.72 -15.90 2.38
CA CYS A 68 0.54 -16.48 1.92
C CYS A 68 1.73 -15.68 2.48
N SER A 69 2.72 -16.37 3.05
CA SER A 69 3.97 -15.73 3.51
C SER A 69 5.02 -15.74 2.40
N THR A 70 5.50 -14.56 1.99
CA THR A 70 6.55 -14.44 0.96
C THR A 70 7.97 -14.46 1.54
N LYS A 71 8.11 -14.69 2.87
CA LYS A 71 9.42 -14.77 3.56
C LYS A 71 10.23 -16.01 3.18
N LEU A 72 9.57 -17.12 2.87
CA LEU A 72 10.20 -18.36 2.42
C LEU A 72 9.87 -18.61 0.95
N ALA A 73 10.48 -17.84 0.04
CA ALA A 73 10.39 -18.13 -1.40
C ALA A 73 10.96 -19.53 -1.78
N SER A 74 11.62 -20.22 -0.85
CA SER A 74 12.27 -21.53 -1.01
C SER A 74 11.45 -22.74 -0.54
N VAL A 75 10.36 -22.54 0.20
CA VAL A 75 9.44 -23.60 0.63
C VAL A 75 8.07 -23.13 0.18
N GLY A 76 7.43 -23.89 -0.73
CA GLY A 76 6.31 -23.42 -1.56
C GLY A 76 5.31 -22.53 -0.81
N ASN A 77 4.76 -21.52 -1.53
CA ASN A 77 3.72 -20.61 -1.06
C ASN A 77 2.51 -21.40 -0.52
N GLU A 78 2.60 -21.83 0.73
CA GLU A 78 1.54 -22.55 1.41
C GLU A 78 0.53 -21.53 1.89
N VAL A 79 -0.72 -21.78 1.54
CA VAL A 79 -1.84 -20.93 1.97
C VAL A 79 -2.18 -21.34 3.39
N GLU A 80 -1.91 -20.46 4.33
CA GLU A 80 -2.33 -20.61 5.72
C GLU A 80 -3.74 -20.03 5.91
N GLU A 81 -4.52 -20.58 6.84
CA GLU A 81 -5.86 -20.09 7.20
C GLU A 81 -5.95 -19.86 8.71
N GLU A 82 -6.44 -18.68 9.10
CA GLU A 82 -6.74 -18.33 10.49
C GLU A 82 -8.18 -17.81 10.61
N VAL A 83 -8.78 -18.01 11.79
CA VAL A 83 -10.15 -17.58 12.09
C VAL A 83 -10.15 -16.37 13.01
N PHE A 84 -10.92 -15.35 12.65
CA PHE A 84 -11.07 -14.10 13.40
C PHE A 84 -12.53 -13.78 13.67
N ASP A 85 -12.83 -13.17 14.81
CA ASP A 85 -14.18 -12.69 15.14
C ASP A 85 -14.60 -11.49 14.26
N ALA A 86 -13.62 -10.67 13.86
CA ALA A 86 -13.83 -9.48 13.05
C ALA A 86 -12.66 -9.26 12.07
N VAL A 87 -12.96 -8.61 10.93
CA VAL A 87 -11.98 -8.23 9.92
C VAL A 87 -12.17 -6.75 9.56
N VAL A 88 -11.07 -6.00 9.55
CA VAL A 88 -11.03 -4.60 9.09
C VAL A 88 -10.16 -4.54 7.83
N VAL A 89 -10.71 -4.03 6.73
CA VAL A 89 -10.02 -3.99 5.44
C VAL A 89 -9.34 -2.63 5.24
N CYS A 90 -8.01 -2.64 5.24
CA CYS A 90 -7.16 -1.45 5.12
C CYS A 90 -6.15 -1.57 3.94
N ASN A 91 -6.56 -2.16 2.81
CA ASN A 91 -5.67 -2.49 1.68
C ASN A 91 -5.33 -1.31 0.75
N GLY A 92 -5.96 -0.14 0.95
CA GLY A 92 -5.78 1.03 0.08
C GLY A 92 -6.47 0.86 -1.29
N HIS A 93 -6.54 1.95 -2.05
CA HIS A 93 -7.29 2.00 -3.33
C HIS A 93 -6.52 2.67 -4.48
N PHE A 94 -5.24 3.04 -4.28
CA PHE A 94 -4.40 3.71 -5.28
C PHE A 94 -3.32 2.81 -5.90
N THR A 95 -3.45 1.50 -5.73
CA THR A 95 -2.46 0.52 -6.20
C THR A 95 -2.85 -0.10 -7.55
N GLU A 96 -4.14 -0.30 -7.81
CA GLU A 96 -4.60 -0.82 -9.09
C GLU A 96 -4.86 0.35 -10.06
N PRO A 97 -4.13 0.44 -11.18
CA PRO A 97 -4.33 1.52 -12.15
C PRO A 97 -5.67 1.35 -12.88
N ARG A 98 -6.43 2.45 -12.99
CA ARG A 98 -7.58 2.52 -13.88
C ARG A 98 -7.07 2.97 -15.25
N LEU A 99 -7.07 2.08 -16.22
CA LEU A 99 -6.64 2.42 -17.58
C LEU A 99 -7.81 3.05 -18.34
N ALA A 100 -7.64 4.31 -18.75
CA ALA A 100 -8.58 5.00 -19.60
C ALA A 100 -8.54 4.46 -21.02
N ASP A 101 -9.72 4.30 -21.63
CA ASP A 101 -9.86 4.04 -23.06
C ASP A 101 -9.86 5.37 -23.82
N ILE A 102 -8.76 5.65 -24.51
CA ILE A 102 -8.55 6.91 -25.23
C ILE A 102 -8.50 6.58 -26.72
N ALA A 103 -9.42 7.14 -27.49
CA ALA A 103 -9.48 6.91 -28.93
C ALA A 103 -8.15 7.26 -29.63
N GLY A 104 -7.58 6.29 -30.33
CA GLY A 104 -6.31 6.44 -31.06
C GLY A 104 -5.04 6.28 -30.21
N ILE A 105 -5.16 5.91 -28.93
CA ILE A 105 -4.02 5.75 -28.02
C ILE A 105 -3.02 4.69 -28.50
N ASP A 106 -3.51 3.59 -29.09
CA ASP A 106 -2.65 2.53 -29.64
C ASP A 106 -1.76 3.00 -30.80
N GLY A 107 -2.15 4.08 -31.49
CA GLY A 107 -1.39 4.69 -32.58
C GLY A 107 -0.35 5.71 -32.12
N TRP A 108 -0.26 6.01 -30.82
CA TRP A 108 0.65 7.03 -30.30
C TRP A 108 2.11 6.52 -30.31
N PRO A 109 3.04 7.22 -31.01
CA PRO A 109 4.42 6.74 -31.19
C PRO A 109 5.32 6.96 -29.96
N GLY A 110 4.86 7.75 -28.98
CA GLY A 110 5.63 8.06 -27.78
C GLY A 110 5.39 7.08 -26.64
N LYS A 111 6.13 7.27 -25.54
CA LYS A 111 5.96 6.47 -24.33
C LYS A 111 4.59 6.75 -23.68
N GLN A 112 3.85 5.68 -23.41
CA GLN A 112 2.58 5.74 -22.69
C GLN A 112 2.76 5.11 -21.31
N MET A 113 2.18 5.72 -20.28
CA MET A 113 2.18 5.16 -18.93
C MET A 113 1.05 5.70 -18.07
N HIS A 114 0.53 4.86 -17.19
CA HIS A 114 -0.33 5.29 -16.10
C HIS A 114 0.53 5.91 -14.97
N SER A 115 -0.03 6.90 -14.25
CA SER A 115 0.64 7.59 -13.13
C SER A 115 1.17 6.63 -12.06
N HIS A 116 0.45 5.54 -11.80
CA HIS A 116 0.87 4.42 -10.95
C HIS A 116 2.27 3.87 -11.28
N SER A 117 2.71 3.92 -12.54
CA SER A 117 4.02 3.41 -13.00
C SER A 117 5.11 4.48 -13.08
N TYR A 118 4.75 5.76 -12.90
CA TYR A 118 5.72 6.86 -12.88
C TYR A 118 6.56 6.81 -11.60
N ARG A 119 7.87 7.04 -11.71
CA ARG A 119 8.82 6.93 -10.57
C ARG A 119 9.73 8.14 -10.43
N VAL A 120 10.35 8.56 -11.52
CA VAL A 120 11.33 9.66 -11.56
C VAL A 120 11.13 10.52 -12.81
N PRO A 121 11.43 11.83 -12.75
CA PRO A 121 11.25 12.75 -13.87
C PRO A 121 12.35 12.67 -14.93
N ASP A 122 13.56 12.22 -14.57
CA ASP A 122 14.76 12.28 -15.41
C ASP A 122 14.57 11.73 -16.84
N PRO A 123 13.86 10.59 -17.06
CA PRO A 123 13.64 10.05 -18.40
C PRO A 123 12.80 10.94 -19.33
N PHE A 124 12.14 11.96 -18.81
CA PHE A 124 11.27 12.88 -19.55
C PHE A 124 11.87 14.29 -19.70
N HIS A 125 13.10 14.49 -19.21
CA HIS A 125 13.75 15.79 -19.27
C HIS A 125 13.91 16.25 -20.74
N GLY A 126 13.49 17.49 -21.03
CA GLY A 126 13.54 18.05 -22.40
C GLY A 126 12.48 17.52 -23.36
N GLN A 127 11.50 16.73 -22.89
CA GLN A 127 10.40 16.22 -23.71
C GLN A 127 9.08 16.94 -23.39
N VAL A 128 8.19 17.03 -24.38
CA VAL A 128 6.80 17.45 -24.16
C VAL A 128 6.02 16.25 -23.67
N SER A 129 5.53 16.32 -22.43
CA SER A 129 4.68 15.29 -21.83
C SER A 129 3.22 15.75 -21.84
N ASN A 130 2.32 14.90 -22.32
CA ASN A 130 0.88 15.12 -22.23
C ASN A 130 0.32 14.34 -21.04
N ILE A 131 -0.52 14.98 -20.22
CA ILE A 131 -1.15 14.37 -19.05
C ILE A 131 -2.66 14.39 -19.29
N SER A 132 -3.22 13.23 -19.65
CA SER A 132 -4.66 13.02 -19.72
C SER A 132 -5.21 12.60 -18.35
N HIS A 133 -6.39 13.10 -18.01
CA HIS A 133 -7.16 12.67 -16.84
C HIS A 133 -8.45 12.01 -17.33
N ASP A 134 -8.83 10.91 -16.69
CA ASP A 134 -10.08 10.17 -16.89
C ASP A 134 -11.33 11.02 -16.58
#